data_AF-A0A928F5A1-F1
#
_entry.id   AF-A0A928F5A1-F1
#
_cell.length_a   1.000
_cell.length_b   1.000
_cell.length_c   1.000
_cell.angle_alpha   90.00
_cell.angle_beta   90.00
_cell.angle_gamma   90.00
#
_symmetry.space_group_name_H-M   'P 1'
#
loop_
_entity.id
_entity.type
_entity.pdbx_description
1 polymer ?
#
loop_
_entity_poly.entity_id
_entity_poly.type
_entity_poly.pdbx_seq_one_letter_code
_entity_poly.pdbx_strand_id
1 'polypeptide(L)'
;MKKHIFLNFFIIALILATQLSAFAIGFETESVSVNEGKRVENRISFSTYNAKKRPFSNFDVSEEGMIALVSESGTVNPVIYVYDREGKFQYKYTVDTDGVIYAEWEGEDLWIYIVRGDHAVLVDNKGTVLKVESILNTPNNTSHWSNVWKKKKAVGDETYAAKTGLGVLGLVVNEYGQIVVTNTSGEAQVLYDVSSALWKKALITIPLIALLIFVVVSVIILVVKNATRYQNKIHFGSPYREGDKKNFYDRILDTLEKKEEPSETDDENF
;
A
#
# COMPACT_ATOMS: atom_id res chain seq x y z
N MET A 1 -60.29 2.51 25.85
CA MET A 1 -59.70 3.12 24.64
C MET A 1 -58.30 3.72 24.84
N LYS A 2 -58.04 4.59 25.84
CA LYS A 2 -56.72 5.26 26.00
C LYS A 2 -55.51 4.33 26.24
N LYS A 3 -55.67 3.18 26.92
CA LYS A 3 -54.56 2.23 27.17
C LYS A 3 -54.04 1.53 25.91
N HIS A 4 -54.89 1.26 24.92
CA HIS A 4 -54.47 0.61 23.67
C HIS A 4 -53.74 1.56 22.71
N ILE A 5 -54.08 2.86 22.76
CA ILE A 5 -53.40 3.90 21.97
C ILE A 5 -51.96 4.08 22.47
N PHE A 6 -51.75 4.08 23.79
CA PHE A 6 -50.42 4.24 24.38
C PHE A 6 -49.51 3.03 24.11
N LEU A 7 -50.07 1.81 24.18
CA LEU A 7 -49.34 0.58 23.86
C LEU A 7 -48.94 0.53 22.38
N ASN A 8 -49.82 0.93 21.47
CA ASN A 8 -49.49 0.99 20.04
C ASN A 8 -48.43 2.06 19.73
N PHE A 9 -48.45 3.20 20.42
CA PHE A 9 -47.42 4.23 20.27
C PHE A 9 -46.05 3.74 20.79
N PHE A 10 -46.05 2.98 21.88
CA PHE A 10 -44.84 2.39 22.45
C PHE A 10 -44.25 1.29 21.55
N ILE A 11 -45.11 0.46 20.93
CA ILE A 11 -44.67 -0.57 19.97
C ILE A 11 -44.13 0.08 18.69
N ILE A 12 -44.76 1.14 18.18
CA ILE A 12 -44.26 1.88 17.00
C ILE A 12 -42.93 2.59 17.33
N ALA A 13 -42.80 3.19 18.52
CA ALA A 13 -41.55 3.78 18.98
C ALA A 13 -40.44 2.74 19.17
N LEU A 14 -40.78 1.52 19.61
CA LEU A 14 -39.84 0.41 19.74
C LEU A 14 -39.38 -0.13 18.37
N ILE A 15 -40.28 -0.19 17.38
CA ILE A 15 -39.96 -0.57 15.99
C ILE A 15 -39.11 0.52 15.30
N LEU A 16 -39.34 1.80 15.60
CA LEU A 16 -38.50 2.91 15.16
C LEU A 16 -37.14 2.94 15.87
N ALA A 17 -37.07 2.50 17.12
CA ALA A 17 -35.82 2.40 17.89
C ALA A 17 -34.95 1.19 17.50
N THR A 18 -35.49 0.24 16.74
CA THR A 18 -34.74 -0.90 16.18
C THR A 18 -34.27 -0.66 14.75
N GLN A 19 -34.06 0.59 14.33
CA GLN A 19 -33.09 0.83 13.26
C GLN A 19 -31.69 0.53 13.82
N LEU A 20 -31.40 -0.76 13.97
CA LEU A 20 -30.05 -1.28 13.80
C LEU A 20 -29.63 -0.73 12.45
N SER A 21 -28.84 0.33 12.44
CA SER A 21 -27.97 0.64 11.32
C SER A 21 -27.20 -0.64 11.08
N ALA A 22 -27.65 -1.43 10.10
CA ALA A 22 -26.82 -2.46 9.55
C ALA A 22 -25.60 -1.71 9.05
N PHE A 23 -24.48 -1.85 9.75
CA PHE A 23 -23.21 -1.35 9.27
C PHE A 23 -22.99 -1.98 7.91
N ALA A 24 -23.21 -1.20 6.86
CA ALA A 24 -23.12 -1.63 5.49
C ALA A 24 -21.66 -1.48 5.12
N ILE A 25 -20.85 -2.41 5.62
CA ILE A 25 -19.50 -2.55 5.13
C ILE A 25 -19.62 -2.85 3.64
N GLY A 26 -18.93 -2.08 2.78
CA GLY A 26 -18.99 -2.30 1.33
C GLY A 26 -18.44 -3.67 0.90
N PHE A 27 -17.92 -4.45 1.85
CA PHE A 27 -17.46 -5.80 1.72
C PHE A 27 -18.51 -6.83 2.18
N GLU A 28 -18.52 -7.99 1.54
CA GLU A 28 -19.09 -9.21 2.09
C GLU A 28 -18.17 -9.72 3.20
N THR A 29 -18.71 -9.84 4.40
CA THR A 29 -17.96 -10.22 5.59
C THR A 29 -18.59 -11.38 6.33
N GLU A 30 -17.80 -12.00 7.21
CA GLU A 30 -18.29 -12.97 8.18
C GLU A 30 -17.81 -12.63 9.60
N SER A 31 -18.60 -13.04 10.59
CA SER A 31 -18.24 -12.88 11.99
C SER A 31 -17.02 -13.72 12.33
N VAL A 32 -16.05 -13.12 13.02
CA VAL A 32 -14.91 -13.87 13.58
C VAL A 32 -15.28 -14.50 14.92
N SER A 33 -14.51 -15.52 15.33
CA SER A 33 -14.63 -16.06 16.68
C SER A 33 -14.30 -15.00 17.74
N VAL A 34 -14.85 -15.12 18.96
CA VAL A 34 -14.57 -14.16 20.05
C VAL A 34 -13.07 -14.05 20.35
N ASN A 35 -12.32 -15.15 20.29
CA ASN A 35 -10.89 -15.15 20.55
C ASN A 35 -10.10 -14.45 19.44
N GLU A 36 -10.52 -14.66 18.18
CA GLU A 36 -9.97 -13.95 17.03
C GLU A 36 -10.24 -12.46 17.13
N GLY A 37 -11.51 -12.09 17.39
CA GLY A 37 -11.94 -10.70 17.54
C GLY A 37 -11.11 -9.96 18.59
N LYS A 38 -10.94 -10.54 19.78
CA LYS A 38 -10.09 -9.97 20.84
C LYS A 38 -8.63 -9.85 20.43
N ARG A 39 -8.10 -10.83 19.69
CA ARG A 39 -6.71 -10.77 19.19
C ARG A 39 -6.53 -9.60 18.23
N VAL A 40 -7.48 -9.39 17.32
CA VAL A 40 -7.43 -8.30 16.34
C VAL A 40 -7.65 -6.94 17.01
N GLU A 41 -8.61 -6.84 17.92
CA GLU A 41 -8.89 -5.64 18.72
C GLU A 41 -7.64 -5.15 19.46
N ASN A 42 -6.91 -6.06 20.12
CA ASN A 42 -5.69 -5.74 20.87
C ASN A 42 -4.54 -5.18 20.00
N ARG A 43 -4.67 -5.26 18.66
CA ARG A 43 -3.70 -4.67 17.74
C ARG A 43 -3.96 -3.19 17.51
N ILE A 44 -5.13 -2.67 17.87
CA ILE A 44 -5.48 -1.28 17.64
C ILE A 44 -5.13 -0.44 18.87
N SER A 45 -4.35 0.62 18.66
CA SER A 45 -3.99 1.59 19.69
C SER A 45 -4.45 2.98 19.30
N PHE A 46 -5.13 3.68 20.20
CA PHE A 46 -5.63 5.03 19.97
C PHE A 46 -4.78 6.09 20.67
N SER A 47 -4.66 7.28 20.07
CA SER A 47 -4.01 8.42 20.71
C SER A 47 -4.47 9.76 20.13
N THR A 48 -4.61 10.76 20.98
CA THR A 48 -4.84 12.17 20.61
C THR A 48 -3.54 12.98 20.57
N TYR A 49 -2.38 12.33 20.78
CA TYR A 49 -1.09 13.01 20.71
C TYR A 49 -0.59 13.08 19.27
N ASN A 50 -0.45 14.33 18.80
CA ASN A 50 -0.02 14.63 17.45
C ASN A 50 1.45 14.25 17.23
N ALA A 51 1.72 13.47 16.18
CA ALA A 51 3.08 13.21 15.72
C ALA A 51 3.43 14.11 14.54
N LYS A 52 4.70 14.11 14.13
CA LYS A 52 5.13 14.80 12.92
C LYS A 52 4.34 14.28 11.71
N LYS A 53 3.79 15.19 10.89
CA LYS A 53 3.14 14.86 9.61
C LYS A 53 4.06 14.00 8.73
N ARG A 54 3.50 13.02 8.01
CA ARG A 54 4.21 12.07 7.15
C ARG A 54 3.49 11.86 5.82
N PRO A 55 4.21 11.43 4.75
CA PRO A 55 3.56 10.93 3.55
C PRO A 55 2.57 9.81 3.87
N PHE A 56 1.57 9.68 3.02
CA PHE A 56 0.46 8.73 3.19
C PHE A 56 0.25 7.93 1.90
N SER A 57 -0.27 6.71 2.03
CA SER A 57 -0.50 5.80 0.89
C SER A 57 -1.97 5.76 0.45
N ASN A 58 -2.88 6.01 1.39
CA ASN A 58 -4.32 6.00 1.16
C ASN A 58 -5.01 7.03 2.03
N PHE A 59 -6.19 7.46 1.60
CA PHE A 59 -7.03 8.36 2.39
C PHE A 59 -8.50 8.10 2.10
N ASP A 60 -9.33 8.53 3.04
CA ASP A 60 -10.77 8.63 2.85
C ASP A 60 -11.32 9.86 3.57
N VAL A 61 -12.51 10.29 3.16
CA VAL A 61 -13.16 11.51 3.67
C VAL A 61 -14.60 11.20 4.05
N SER A 62 -14.99 11.53 5.29
CA SER A 62 -16.36 11.34 5.76
C SER A 62 -17.31 12.34 5.11
N GLU A 63 -18.63 12.10 5.23
CA GLU A 63 -19.64 13.04 4.76
C GLU A 63 -19.54 14.42 5.42
N GLU A 64 -19.03 14.48 6.65
CA GLU A 64 -18.79 15.72 7.40
C GLU A 64 -17.44 16.39 7.06
N GLY A 65 -16.64 15.80 6.18
CA GLY A 65 -15.35 16.33 5.76
C GLY A 65 -14.18 15.94 6.66
N MET A 66 -14.33 14.94 7.54
CA MET A 66 -13.21 14.41 8.32
C MET A 66 -12.29 13.60 7.43
N ILE A 67 -10.98 13.81 7.54
CA ILE A 67 -9.99 13.24 6.62
C ILE A 67 -9.17 12.19 7.37
N ALA A 68 -9.23 10.92 6.93
CA ALA A 68 -8.38 9.85 7.43
C ALA A 68 -7.21 9.64 6.46
N LEU A 69 -5.97 9.74 6.95
CA LEU A 69 -4.74 9.53 6.18
C LEU A 69 -4.00 8.30 6.69
N VAL A 70 -3.83 7.30 5.84
CA VAL A 70 -3.11 6.07 6.15
C VAL A 70 -1.62 6.27 5.85
N SER A 71 -0.75 6.07 6.85
CA SER A 71 0.69 6.17 6.69
C SER A 71 1.22 5.24 5.59
N GLU A 72 2.42 5.54 5.08
CA GLU A 72 3.17 4.73 4.11
C GLU A 72 2.93 3.20 4.25
N SER A 73 2.50 2.58 3.16
CA SER A 73 2.17 1.15 3.11
C SER A 73 3.39 0.27 3.36
N GLY A 74 3.20 -0.88 4.00
CA GLY A 74 4.28 -1.84 4.26
C GLY A 74 5.24 -1.41 5.38
N THR A 75 4.83 -0.45 6.20
CA THR A 75 5.56 -0.07 7.41
C THR A 75 5.19 -0.99 8.57
N VAL A 76 6.12 -1.13 9.53
CA VAL A 76 5.82 -1.73 10.84
C VAL A 76 4.93 -0.75 11.60
N ASN A 77 3.83 -1.26 12.14
CA ASN A 77 2.87 -0.50 12.91
C ASN A 77 2.28 0.70 12.14
N PRO A 78 1.59 0.47 11.02
CA PRO A 78 1.01 1.54 10.24
C PRO A 78 0.01 2.34 11.07
N VAL A 79 -0.06 3.64 10.75
CA VAL A 79 -0.80 4.64 11.52
C VAL A 79 -1.84 5.30 10.62
N ILE A 80 -3.06 5.46 11.12
CA ILE A 80 -4.09 6.29 10.50
C ILE A 80 -4.16 7.60 11.27
N TYR A 81 -3.96 8.72 10.59
CA TYR A 81 -4.10 10.06 11.16
C TYR A 81 -5.43 10.65 10.74
N VAL A 82 -6.21 11.16 11.69
CA VAL A 82 -7.48 11.82 11.42
C VAL A 82 -7.34 13.33 11.61
N TYR A 83 -7.83 14.07 10.63
CA TYR A 83 -7.88 15.53 10.58
C TYR A 83 -9.32 16.00 10.40
N ASP A 84 -9.63 17.20 10.89
CA ASP A 84 -10.88 17.88 10.53
C ASP A 84 -10.82 18.44 9.11
N ARG A 85 -11.95 19.00 8.65
CA ARG A 85 -12.11 19.63 7.34
C ARG A 85 -11.15 20.81 7.11
N GLU A 86 -10.65 21.44 8.17
CA GLU A 86 -9.64 22.51 8.10
C GLU A 86 -8.19 21.96 8.06
N GLY A 87 -8.00 20.64 8.12
CA GLY A 87 -6.68 20.00 8.09
C GLY A 87 -5.95 20.02 9.44
N LYS A 88 -6.66 20.23 10.54
CA LYS A 88 -6.14 20.18 11.91
C LYS A 88 -6.31 18.78 12.49
N PHE A 89 -5.23 18.29 13.09
CA PHE A 89 -5.15 16.95 13.66
C PHE A 89 -6.13 16.77 14.82
N GLN A 90 -6.83 15.63 14.84
CA GLN A 90 -7.77 15.23 15.87
C GLN A 90 -7.22 14.07 16.70
N TYR A 91 -6.97 12.93 16.05
CA TYR A 91 -6.51 11.71 16.69
C TYR A 91 -5.83 10.77 15.69
N LYS A 92 -5.27 9.67 16.18
CA LYS A 92 -4.68 8.62 15.36
C LYS A 92 -4.96 7.22 15.91
N TYR A 93 -4.95 6.25 15.01
CA TYR A 93 -4.85 4.83 15.31
C TYR A 93 -3.50 4.30 14.88
N THR A 94 -2.86 3.49 15.72
CA THR A 94 -1.73 2.64 15.34
C THR A 94 -2.20 1.20 15.31
N VAL A 95 -1.87 0.46 14.25
CA VAL A 95 -2.25 -0.94 14.10
C VAL A 95 -1.01 -1.81 14.24
N ASP A 96 -0.96 -2.71 15.22
CA ASP A 96 0.12 -3.69 15.40
C ASP A 96 0.10 -4.72 14.28
N THR A 97 0.80 -4.41 13.19
CA THR A 97 0.91 -5.26 12.02
C THR A 97 2.13 -4.91 11.20
N ASP A 98 2.68 -5.93 10.54
CA ASP A 98 3.58 -5.77 9.41
C ASP A 98 2.76 -5.93 8.14
N GLY A 99 2.38 -4.82 7.52
CA GLY A 99 1.61 -4.91 6.28
C GLY A 99 0.91 -3.65 5.85
N VAL A 100 -0.02 -3.86 4.92
CA VAL A 100 -0.86 -2.82 4.34
C VAL A 100 -2.16 -2.75 5.13
N ILE A 101 -2.55 -1.53 5.47
CA ILE A 101 -3.88 -1.24 5.99
C ILE A 101 -4.55 -0.22 5.08
N TYR A 102 -5.87 -0.16 5.14
CA TYR A 102 -6.69 0.87 4.50
C TYR A 102 -7.72 1.40 5.49
N ALA A 103 -8.24 2.59 5.21
CA ALA A 103 -9.27 3.22 6.03
C ALA A 103 -10.44 3.67 5.15
N GLU A 104 -11.66 3.50 5.63
CA GLU A 104 -12.89 3.95 4.97
C GLU A 104 -13.88 4.41 6.03
N TRP A 105 -14.50 5.57 5.83
CA TRP A 105 -15.49 6.10 6.76
C TRP A 105 -16.83 5.38 6.62
N GLU A 106 -17.48 5.14 7.75
CA GLU A 106 -18.89 4.76 7.83
C GLU A 106 -19.58 5.69 8.84
N GLY A 107 -20.22 6.75 8.34
CA GLY A 107 -20.74 7.81 9.20
C GLY A 107 -19.62 8.48 10.01
N GLU A 108 -19.74 8.44 11.34
CA GLU A 108 -18.74 8.98 12.28
C GLU A 108 -17.65 7.96 12.66
N ASP A 109 -17.82 6.70 12.29
CA ASP A 109 -16.92 5.60 12.63
C ASP A 109 -16.01 5.27 11.44
N LEU A 110 -14.91 4.57 11.73
CA LEU A 110 -13.89 4.26 10.73
C LEU A 110 -13.68 2.76 10.62
N TRP A 111 -13.83 2.23 9.41
CA TRP A 111 -13.33 0.91 9.07
C TRP A 111 -11.82 0.96 8.87
N ILE A 112 -11.12 0.06 9.56
CA ILE A 112 -9.71 -0.23 9.38
C ILE A 112 -9.61 -1.61 8.74
N TYR A 113 -9.17 -1.67 7.49
CA TYR A 113 -8.96 -2.93 6.78
C TYR A 113 -7.52 -3.39 6.94
N ILE A 114 -7.31 -4.51 7.61
CA ILE A 114 -6.00 -5.14 7.78
C ILE A 114 -5.87 -6.22 6.72
N VAL A 115 -5.14 -5.92 5.64
CA VAL A 115 -5.04 -6.79 4.45
C VAL A 115 -4.44 -8.14 4.81
N ARG A 116 -3.40 -8.16 5.65
CA ARG A 116 -2.81 -9.41 6.10
C ARG A 116 -3.69 -10.03 7.19
N GLY A 117 -4.39 -11.09 6.81
CA GLY A 117 -5.36 -11.79 7.66
C GLY A 117 -6.81 -11.42 7.36
N ASP A 118 -7.07 -10.61 6.33
CA ASP A 118 -8.41 -10.33 5.82
C ASP A 118 -9.38 -9.88 6.92
N HIS A 119 -8.98 -8.91 7.73
CA HIS A 119 -9.81 -8.38 8.81
C HIS A 119 -10.32 -6.97 8.50
N ALA A 120 -11.56 -6.71 8.89
CA ALA A 120 -12.13 -5.37 8.98
C ALA A 120 -12.46 -5.05 10.43
N VAL A 121 -12.01 -3.89 10.91
CA VAL A 121 -12.22 -3.44 12.29
C VAL A 121 -12.92 -2.09 12.27
N LEU A 122 -14.12 -2.00 12.84
CA LEU A 122 -14.84 -0.74 13.00
C LEU A 122 -14.44 -0.09 14.32
N VAL A 123 -14.01 1.15 14.27
CA VAL A 123 -13.59 1.92 15.45
C VAL A 123 -14.30 3.27 15.54
N ASP A 124 -14.69 3.65 16.74
CA ASP A 124 -15.23 4.98 17.02
C ASP A 124 -14.12 6.02 17.22
N ASN A 125 -14.47 7.31 17.21
CA ASN A 125 -13.55 8.43 17.43
C ASN A 125 -12.91 8.52 18.85
N LYS A 126 -13.16 7.55 19.73
CA LYS A 126 -12.57 7.42 21.07
C LYS A 126 -11.62 6.23 21.17
N GLY A 127 -11.47 5.45 20.09
CA GLY A 127 -10.63 4.25 20.09
C GLY A 127 -11.33 2.99 20.58
N THR A 128 -12.65 3.00 20.71
CA THR A 128 -13.44 1.80 21.00
C THR A 128 -13.56 0.97 19.73
N VAL A 129 -13.18 -0.31 19.81
CA VAL A 129 -13.48 -1.27 18.74
C VAL A 129 -14.94 -1.69 18.86
N LEU A 130 -15.75 -1.33 17.86
CA LEU A 130 -17.17 -1.62 17.82
C LEU A 130 -17.46 -2.99 17.21
N LYS A 131 -16.65 -3.38 16.21
CA LYS A 131 -16.87 -4.61 15.44
C LYS A 131 -15.57 -5.12 14.85
N VAL A 132 -15.42 -6.45 14.78
CA VAL A 132 -14.35 -7.13 14.04
C VAL A 132 -14.98 -8.19 13.15
N GLU A 133 -14.62 -8.20 11.88
CA GLU A 133 -15.08 -9.16 10.90
C GLU A 133 -13.95 -9.67 10.02
N SER A 134 -14.17 -10.83 9.38
CA SER A 134 -13.30 -11.31 8.31
C SER A 134 -13.88 -10.93 6.96
N ILE A 135 -13.04 -10.40 6.08
CA ILE A 135 -13.37 -10.04 4.71
C ILE A 135 -13.32 -11.31 3.86
N LEU A 136 -14.45 -11.65 3.24
CA LEU A 136 -14.51 -12.84 2.39
C LEU A 136 -13.75 -12.60 1.08
N ASN A 137 -13.16 -13.67 0.52
CA ASN A 137 -12.56 -13.58 -0.81
C ASN A 137 -13.64 -13.80 -1.87
N THR A 138 -14.29 -12.71 -2.29
CA THR A 138 -15.33 -12.74 -3.32
C THR A 138 -15.07 -11.75 -4.46
N PRO A 139 -15.66 -11.98 -5.65
CA PRO A 139 -15.55 -11.04 -6.76
C PRO A 139 -16.09 -9.64 -6.42
N ASN A 140 -17.15 -9.56 -5.61
CA ASN A 140 -17.73 -8.29 -5.16
C ASN A 140 -16.74 -7.51 -4.29
N ASN A 141 -16.08 -8.18 -3.36
CA ASN A 141 -15.04 -7.58 -2.51
C ASN A 141 -13.84 -7.11 -3.33
N THR A 142 -13.44 -7.87 -4.34
CA THR A 142 -12.38 -7.45 -5.27
C THR A 142 -12.75 -6.15 -6.00
N SER A 143 -14.03 -5.98 -6.35
CA SER A 143 -14.51 -4.73 -6.94
C SER A 143 -14.49 -3.58 -5.93
N HIS A 144 -14.98 -3.80 -4.70
CA HIS A 144 -15.02 -2.76 -3.66
C HIS A 144 -13.63 -2.25 -3.28
N TRP A 145 -12.61 -3.12 -3.27
CA TRP A 145 -11.21 -2.71 -3.08
C TRP A 145 -10.77 -1.59 -4.02
N SER A 146 -11.26 -1.60 -5.27
CA SER A 146 -10.94 -0.53 -6.23
C SER A 146 -11.49 0.83 -5.80
N ASN A 147 -12.61 0.87 -5.06
CA ASN A 147 -13.19 2.08 -4.49
C ASN A 147 -12.37 2.60 -3.30
N VAL A 148 -11.97 1.69 -2.41
CA VAL A 148 -11.12 2.01 -1.25
C VAL A 148 -9.80 2.64 -1.69
N TRP A 149 -9.21 2.16 -2.80
CA TRP A 149 -7.92 2.67 -3.30
C TRP A 149 -8.02 3.91 -4.21
N LYS A 150 -9.22 4.48 -4.40
CA LYS A 150 -9.37 5.69 -5.21
C LYS A 150 -8.57 6.85 -4.63
N LYS A 151 -7.86 7.53 -5.52
CA LYS A 151 -7.05 8.73 -5.20
C LYS A 151 -7.88 10.02 -5.15
N LYS A 152 -9.16 9.93 -5.49
CA LYS A 152 -10.11 11.02 -5.52
C LYS A 152 -11.40 10.57 -4.85
N LYS A 153 -11.93 11.41 -3.97
CA LYS A 153 -13.17 11.19 -3.22
C LYS A 153 -14.05 12.42 -3.41
N ALA A 154 -15.31 12.23 -3.79
CA ALA A 154 -16.29 13.30 -3.90
C ALA A 154 -17.18 13.27 -2.67
N VAL A 155 -17.30 14.39 -1.98
CA VAL A 155 -18.11 14.57 -0.78
C VAL A 155 -18.89 15.86 -0.93
N GLY A 156 -20.22 15.76 -1.04
CA GLY A 156 -21.07 16.89 -1.40
C GLY A 156 -20.59 17.58 -2.68
N ASP A 157 -20.35 18.90 -2.58
CA ASP A 157 -19.89 19.76 -3.68
C ASP A 157 -18.36 19.88 -3.77
N GLU A 158 -17.63 19.07 -3.00
CA GLU A 158 -16.18 19.09 -2.94
C GLU A 158 -15.57 17.79 -3.47
N THR A 159 -14.42 17.92 -4.13
CA THR A 159 -13.59 16.78 -4.53
C THR A 159 -12.24 16.85 -3.84
N TYR A 160 -11.94 15.81 -3.07
CA TYR A 160 -10.67 15.61 -2.38
C TYR A 160 -9.76 14.74 -3.26
N ALA A 161 -8.51 15.16 -3.43
CA ALA A 161 -7.54 14.45 -4.25
C ALA A 161 -6.19 14.33 -3.54
N ALA A 162 -5.67 13.10 -3.50
CA ALA A 162 -4.31 12.84 -3.09
C ALA A 162 -3.33 13.20 -4.22
N LYS A 163 -2.30 14.00 -3.90
CA LYS A 163 -1.23 14.38 -4.82
C LYS A 163 0.13 14.12 -4.20
N THR A 164 1.12 13.82 -5.02
CA THR A 164 2.52 13.68 -4.58
C THR A 164 3.14 15.04 -4.23
N GLY A 165 2.69 16.12 -4.88
CA GLY A 165 3.33 17.44 -4.80
C GLY A 165 4.68 17.53 -5.53
N LEU A 166 5.03 16.52 -6.34
CA LEU A 166 6.30 16.44 -7.07
C LEU A 166 6.20 16.81 -8.56
N GLY A 167 5.01 17.19 -9.03
CA GLY A 167 4.74 17.38 -10.46
C GLY A 167 4.96 16.09 -11.26
N VAL A 168 5.64 16.19 -12.41
CA VAL A 168 5.94 15.04 -13.30
C VAL A 168 6.78 13.95 -12.64
N LEU A 169 7.57 14.31 -11.62
CA LEU A 169 8.37 13.35 -10.85
C LEU A 169 7.49 12.49 -9.92
N GLY A 170 6.22 12.84 -9.75
CA GLY A 170 5.27 12.04 -8.98
C GLY A 170 4.99 10.66 -9.57
N LEU A 171 5.32 10.42 -10.84
CA LEU A 171 5.10 9.13 -11.51
C LEU A 171 5.96 8.00 -10.95
N VAL A 172 7.06 8.32 -10.26
CA VAL A 172 7.99 7.33 -9.70
C VAL A 172 7.83 7.13 -8.19
N VAL A 173 6.83 7.77 -7.57
CA VAL A 173 6.61 7.73 -6.12
C VAL A 173 5.25 7.10 -5.83
N ASN A 174 5.24 6.09 -4.94
CA ASN A 174 4.05 5.34 -4.56
C ASN A 174 3.28 5.95 -3.37
N GLU A 175 3.74 7.10 -2.88
CA GLU A 175 3.21 7.84 -1.74
C GLU A 175 2.66 9.20 -2.15
N TYR A 176 1.75 9.74 -1.36
CA TYR A 176 1.20 11.08 -1.50
C TYR A 176 1.71 12.01 -0.41
N GLY A 177 1.87 13.27 -0.79
CA GLY A 177 2.33 14.33 0.09
C GLY A 177 1.29 15.41 0.33
N GLN A 178 0.19 15.42 -0.41
CA GLN A 178 -0.81 16.49 -0.35
C GLN A 178 -2.22 15.96 -0.42
N ILE A 179 -3.12 16.57 0.36
CA ILE A 179 -4.57 16.52 0.13
C ILE A 179 -4.99 17.88 -0.41
N VAL A 180 -5.59 17.86 -1.61
CA VAL A 180 -6.14 19.03 -2.26
C VAL A 180 -7.64 18.87 -2.35
N VAL A 181 -8.38 19.83 -1.79
CA VAL A 181 -9.82 19.94 -1.96
C VAL A 181 -10.11 20.90 -3.10
N THR A 182 -11.12 20.60 -3.92
CA THR A 182 -11.57 21.46 -5.02
C THR A 182 -13.08 21.59 -4.96
N ASN A 183 -13.60 22.82 -4.91
CA ASN A 183 -15.03 23.09 -4.91
C ASN A 183 -15.62 23.07 -6.33
N THR A 184 -16.95 23.18 -6.45
CA THR A 184 -17.69 23.24 -7.73
C THR A 184 -17.26 24.40 -8.63
N SER A 185 -16.78 25.51 -8.06
CA SER A 185 -16.23 26.66 -8.80
C SER A 185 -14.83 26.41 -9.37
N GLY A 186 -14.18 25.28 -9.02
CA GLY A 186 -12.83 24.93 -9.45
C GLY A 186 -11.72 25.55 -8.61
N GLU A 187 -12.04 26.22 -7.51
CA GLU A 187 -11.06 26.75 -6.57
C GLU A 187 -10.46 25.59 -5.76
N ALA A 188 -9.13 25.55 -5.68
CA ALA A 188 -8.40 24.47 -5.03
C ALA A 188 -7.65 24.97 -3.79
N GLN A 189 -7.79 24.24 -2.69
CA GLN A 189 -7.08 24.49 -1.44
C GLN A 189 -6.30 23.25 -1.02
N VAL A 190 -5.09 23.46 -0.48
CA VAL A 190 -4.27 22.38 0.10
C VAL A 190 -4.56 22.31 1.60
N LEU A 191 -5.15 21.20 2.06
CA LEU A 191 -5.47 20.98 3.48
C LEU A 191 -4.35 20.26 4.23
N TYR A 192 -3.54 19.50 3.51
CA TYR A 192 -2.41 18.77 4.05
C TYR A 192 -1.23 18.86 3.09
N ASP A 193 -0.03 19.16 3.60
CA ASP A 193 1.20 19.21 2.80
C ASP A 193 2.41 18.70 3.58
N VAL A 194 3.02 17.64 3.04
CA VAL A 194 4.32 17.06 3.41
C VAL A 194 5.14 16.72 2.17
N SER A 195 4.82 17.31 1.02
CA SER A 195 5.51 17.10 -0.26
C SER A 195 7.03 17.35 -0.14
N SER A 196 7.46 18.26 0.74
CA SER A 196 8.87 18.50 1.03
C SER A 196 9.64 17.26 1.51
N ALA A 197 8.98 16.34 2.23
CA ALA A 197 9.58 15.08 2.66
C ALA A 197 9.78 14.14 1.45
N LEU A 198 8.82 14.11 0.53
CA LEU A 198 8.91 13.35 -0.71
C LEU A 198 9.99 13.92 -1.64
N TRP A 199 10.11 15.25 -1.74
CA TRP A 199 11.18 15.91 -2.49
C TRP A 199 12.56 15.52 -1.98
N LYS A 200 12.75 15.43 -0.65
CA LYS A 200 14.01 14.97 -0.05
C LYS A 200 14.33 13.52 -0.42
N LYS A 201 13.34 12.62 -0.38
CA LYS A 201 13.51 11.23 -0.84
C LYS A 201 13.90 11.21 -2.34
N ALA A 202 13.15 11.92 -3.18
CA ALA A 202 13.35 11.95 -4.63
C ALA A 202 14.72 12.50 -5.05
N LEU A 203 15.22 13.55 -4.37
CA LEU A 203 16.51 14.17 -4.66
C LEU A 203 17.69 13.20 -4.48
N ILE A 204 17.55 12.21 -3.60
CA ILE A 204 18.58 11.18 -3.37
C ILE A 204 18.38 10.00 -4.32
N THR A 205 17.15 9.51 -4.47
CA THR A 205 16.85 8.29 -5.23
C THR A 205 17.04 8.46 -6.73
N ILE A 206 16.63 9.60 -7.31
CA ILE A 206 16.68 9.82 -8.77
C ILE A 206 18.12 9.81 -9.30
N PRO A 207 19.10 10.53 -8.71
CA PRO A 207 20.48 10.46 -9.15
C PRO A 207 21.10 9.05 -9.04
N LEU A 208 20.74 8.28 -8.01
CA LEU A 208 21.22 6.91 -7.86
C LEU A 208 20.72 5.99 -8.98
N ILE A 209 19.44 6.10 -9.36
CA ILE A 209 18.88 5.37 -10.49
C ILE A 209 19.54 5.81 -11.80
N ALA A 210 19.73 7.12 -11.99
CA ALA A 210 20.39 7.65 -13.18
C ALA A 210 21.84 7.14 -13.31
N LEU A 211 22.58 7.07 -12.21
CA LEU A 211 23.94 6.51 -12.16
C LEU A 211 23.94 5.02 -12.52
N LEU A 212 22.98 4.24 -11.99
CA LEU A 212 22.85 2.82 -12.33
C LEU A 212 22.59 2.61 -13.82
N ILE A 213 21.65 3.36 -14.39
CA ILE A 213 21.34 3.31 -15.83
C ILE A 213 22.57 3.71 -16.65
N PHE A 214 23.29 4.75 -16.23
CA PHE A 214 24.51 5.20 -16.90
C PHE A 214 25.59 4.11 -16.94
N VAL A 215 25.80 3.38 -15.83
CA VAL A 215 26.74 2.25 -15.76
C VAL A 215 26.31 1.14 -16.71
N VAL A 216 25.04 0.74 -16.68
CA VAL A 216 24.51 -0.32 -17.55
C VAL A 216 24.68 0.03 -19.03
N VAL A 217 24.30 1.25 -19.42
CA VAL A 217 24.44 1.73 -20.80
C VAL A 217 25.91 1.77 -21.21
N SER A 218 26.81 2.22 -20.33
CA SER A 218 28.25 2.27 -20.60
C SER A 218 28.84 0.87 -20.83
N VAL A 219 28.45 -0.12 -20.02
CA VAL A 219 28.85 -1.53 -20.19
C VAL A 219 28.33 -2.08 -21.51
N ILE A 220 27.06 -1.84 -21.86
CA ILE A 220 26.49 -2.27 -23.14
C ILE A 220 27.29 -1.68 -24.31
N ILE A 221 27.59 -0.38 -24.28
CA ILE A 221 28.39 0.29 -25.32
C ILE A 221 29.79 -0.35 -25.42
N LEU A 222 30.44 -0.65 -24.30
CA LEU A 222 31.76 -1.29 -24.29
C LEU A 222 31.71 -2.71 -24.87
N VAL A 223 30.71 -3.51 -24.49
CA VAL A 223 30.51 -4.88 -24.99
C VAL A 223 30.24 -4.86 -26.50
N VAL A 224 29.34 -3.98 -26.97
CA VAL A 224 29.04 -3.85 -28.40
C VAL A 224 30.28 -3.39 -29.17
N LYS A 225 31.01 -2.37 -28.68
CA LYS A 225 32.26 -1.93 -29.32
C LYS A 225 33.29 -3.05 -29.41
N ASN A 226 33.44 -3.85 -28.36
CA ASN A 226 34.36 -4.99 -28.36
C ASN A 226 33.90 -6.07 -29.33
N ALA A 227 32.61 -6.43 -29.35
CA ALA A 227 32.05 -7.40 -30.29
C ALA A 227 32.24 -6.98 -31.75
N THR A 228 31.98 -5.71 -32.08
CA THR A 228 32.21 -5.16 -33.44
C THR A 228 33.70 -5.18 -33.81
N ARG A 229 34.60 -4.89 -32.87
CA ARG A 229 36.06 -5.02 -33.09
C ARG A 229 36.48 -6.47 -33.36
N TYR A 230 35.89 -7.43 -32.65
CA TYR A 230 36.11 -8.87 -32.92
C TYR A 230 35.63 -9.27 -34.31
N GLN A 231 34.41 -8.88 -34.70
CA GLN A 231 33.86 -9.16 -36.04
C GLN A 231 34.70 -8.54 -37.17
N ASN A 232 35.11 -7.27 -37.03
CA ASN A 232 35.95 -6.61 -38.04
C ASN A 232 37.34 -7.23 -38.16
N LYS A 233 37.92 -7.76 -37.07
CA LYS A 233 39.18 -8.54 -37.14
C LYS A 233 39.01 -9.84 -37.92
N ILE A 234 37.86 -10.51 -37.81
CA ILE A 234 37.56 -11.74 -38.59
C ILE A 234 37.34 -11.41 -40.07
N HIS A 235 36.74 -10.25 -40.39
CA HIS A 235 36.43 -9.88 -41.77
C HIS A 235 37.61 -9.28 -42.56
N PHE A 236 38.58 -8.63 -41.89
CA PHE A 236 39.73 -7.96 -42.53
C PHE A 236 41.11 -8.52 -42.14
N GLY A 237 41.16 -9.59 -41.35
CA GLY A 237 42.40 -10.17 -40.83
C GLY A 237 42.60 -11.65 -41.17
N SER A 238 43.14 -11.91 -42.38
CA SER A 238 43.77 -13.17 -42.83
C SER A 238 42.85 -14.39 -43.09
N PRO A 239 43.23 -15.32 -43.99
CA PRO A 239 42.36 -16.38 -44.48
C PRO A 239 42.03 -17.36 -43.36
N TYR A 240 40.76 -17.76 -43.33
CA TYR A 240 40.21 -18.79 -42.46
C TYR A 240 41.07 -20.06 -42.55
N ARG A 241 41.88 -20.36 -41.52
CA ARG A 241 42.67 -21.59 -41.45
C ARG A 241 41.86 -22.61 -40.64
N GLU A 242 41.40 -23.65 -41.33
CA GLU A 242 40.43 -24.67 -40.92
C GLU A 242 40.87 -25.60 -39.76
N GLY A 243 41.89 -25.20 -38.98
CA GLY A 243 42.50 -26.02 -37.91
C GLY A 243 42.06 -25.70 -36.47
N ASP A 244 41.45 -24.52 -36.21
CA ASP A 244 41.33 -24.01 -34.84
C ASP A 244 39.99 -24.34 -34.12
N LYS A 245 39.02 -24.97 -34.79
CA LYS A 245 37.75 -25.39 -34.15
C LYS A 245 37.93 -26.46 -33.07
N LYS A 246 39.01 -27.25 -33.14
CA LYS A 246 39.23 -28.38 -32.22
C LYS A 246 39.63 -27.93 -30.80
N ASN A 247 40.34 -26.81 -30.68
CA ASN A 247 41.00 -26.41 -29.42
C ASN A 247 40.12 -25.70 -28.37
N PHE A 248 38.88 -25.33 -28.71
CA PHE A 248 37.98 -24.66 -27.77
C PHE A 248 37.02 -25.66 -27.09
N TYR A 249 36.44 -26.59 -27.86
CA TYR A 249 35.56 -27.63 -27.33
C TYR A 249 36.34 -28.64 -26.46
N ASP A 250 37.53 -29.06 -26.88
CA ASP A 250 38.38 -29.98 -26.11
C ASP A 250 38.77 -29.38 -24.74
N ARG A 251 38.95 -28.06 -24.67
CA ARG A 251 39.29 -27.34 -23.42
C ARG A 251 38.11 -27.22 -22.45
N ILE A 252 36.89 -27.13 -22.97
CA ILE A 252 35.66 -27.09 -22.17
C ILE A 252 35.37 -28.49 -21.61
N LEU A 253 35.56 -29.55 -22.43
CA LEU A 253 35.36 -30.93 -22.00
C LEU A 253 36.34 -31.35 -20.90
N ASP A 254 37.64 -31.03 -21.02
CA ASP A 254 38.67 -31.33 -20.01
C ASP A 254 38.42 -30.63 -18.65
N THR A 255 37.74 -29.47 -18.69
CA THR A 255 37.37 -28.72 -17.47
C THR A 255 36.12 -29.31 -16.79
N LEU A 256 35.24 -29.97 -17.55
CA LEU A 256 34.02 -30.59 -17.04
C LEU A 256 34.30 -32.01 -16.50
N GLU A 257 35.18 -32.78 -17.16
CA GLU A 257 35.58 -34.12 -16.72
C GLU A 257 36.30 -34.10 -15.36
N LYS A 258 37.07 -33.04 -15.07
CA LYS A 258 37.77 -32.86 -13.79
C LYS A 258 36.88 -32.56 -12.58
N LYS A 259 35.58 -32.33 -12.77
CA LYS A 259 34.64 -31.95 -11.71
C LYS A 259 33.71 -33.09 -11.29
N GLU A 260 33.77 -34.24 -11.94
CA GLU A 260 32.87 -35.39 -11.70
C GLU A 260 33.55 -36.58 -10.99
N GLU A 261 34.82 -36.50 -10.58
CA GLU A 261 35.37 -37.52 -9.68
C GLU A 261 34.73 -37.38 -8.27
N PRO A 262 33.97 -38.38 -7.79
CA PRO A 262 33.48 -38.40 -6.42
C PRO A 262 34.66 -38.66 -5.49
N SER A 263 34.79 -37.87 -4.41
CA SER A 263 35.65 -38.24 -3.29
C SER A 263 35.07 -39.50 -2.64
N GLU A 264 35.65 -40.65 -2.99
CA GLU A 264 35.43 -41.91 -2.30
C GLU A 264 35.88 -41.77 -0.83
N THR A 265 34.97 -42.20 0.03
CA THR A 265 35.03 -42.53 1.45
C THR A 265 36.41 -42.85 2.04
N ASP A 266 36.61 -42.47 3.30
CA ASP A 266 37.14 -43.41 4.30
C ASP A 266 36.52 -43.10 5.68
N ASP A 267 35.71 -44.05 6.14
CA ASP A 267 35.32 -44.26 7.53
C ASP A 267 36.51 -44.86 8.32
N GLU A 268 36.38 -44.78 9.66
CA GLU A 268 37.13 -45.49 10.71
C GLU A 268 38.47 -44.89 11.20
N ASN A 269 38.46 -44.35 12.43
CA ASN A 269 38.94 -45.09 13.62
C ASN A 269 38.96 -44.24 14.92
N PHE A 270 38.36 -44.83 15.97
CA PHE A 270 38.48 -44.63 17.44
C PHE A 270 38.15 -43.27 18.09
#